data_AF-A0A173TQH6-F1
#
_entry.id   AF-A0A173TQH6-F1
#
_cell.length_a   1.000
_cell.length_b   1.000
_cell.length_c   1.000
_cell.angle_alpha   90.00
_cell.angle_beta   90.00
_cell.angle_gamma   90.00
#
_symmetry.space_group_name_H-M   'P 1'
#
loop_
_entity.id
_entity.type
_entity.pdbx_description
1 polymer ?
#
loop_
_entity_poly.entity_id
_entity_poly.type
_entity_poly.pdbx_seq_one_letter_code
_entity_poly.pdbx_strand_id
1 'polypeptide(L)'
;MNHFNPILNKYNTVKKKLKAKVTERKEQPIFQAQCSTDKDMTNLSKKYGQMNNNLDILDSQDISLKKQLEKDAAAFREEKFRPEPEQYTELLDTRIQIRPDFRDKLIEQLKGTFGKYYDYHRRDIAADEVDYLNVENPDIFSHRAWELEYQRKQEMRQNQPARTKKKSYDIEL
;
A
#
# COMPACT_ATOMS: atom_id res chain seq x y z
N MET A 1 67.12 68.50 -51.89
CA MET A 1 65.94 67.63 -51.68
C MET A 1 65.93 66.85 -50.34
N ASN A 2 66.80 67.14 -49.35
CA ASN A 2 66.98 66.26 -48.17
C ASN A 2 66.19 66.65 -46.90
N HIS A 3 65.34 67.69 -46.93
CA HIS A 3 64.68 68.21 -45.72
C HIS A 3 63.35 67.50 -45.35
N PHE A 4 62.80 66.63 -46.21
CA PHE A 4 61.53 65.94 -45.95
C PHE A 4 61.66 64.58 -45.24
N ASN A 5 62.83 63.94 -45.32
CA ASN A 5 63.09 62.64 -44.67
C ASN A 5 62.87 62.61 -43.14
N PRO A 6 63.27 63.65 -42.36
CA PRO A 6 63.09 63.64 -40.91
C PRO A 6 61.61 63.67 -40.51
N ILE A 7 60.80 64.43 -41.26
CA ILE A 7 59.36 64.60 -41.02
C ILE A 7 58.63 63.31 -41.35
N LEU A 8 58.97 62.69 -42.49
CA LEU A 8 58.40 61.41 -42.91
C LEU A 8 58.70 60.29 -41.89
N ASN A 9 59.90 60.27 -41.33
CA ASN A 9 60.29 59.28 -40.33
C ASN A 9 59.56 59.48 -38.99
N LYS A 10 59.37 60.74 -38.56
CA LYS A 10 58.54 61.07 -37.39
C LYS A 10 57.08 60.64 -37.59
N TYR A 11 56.50 60.95 -38.74
CA TYR A 11 55.13 60.56 -39.09
C TYR A 11 54.94 59.03 -39.06
N ASN A 12 55.85 58.28 -39.70
CA ASN A 12 55.80 56.82 -39.69
C ASN A 12 55.93 56.24 -38.29
N THR A 13 56.80 56.81 -37.45
CA THR A 13 56.96 56.40 -36.05
C THR A 13 55.68 56.63 -35.24
N VAL A 14 55.07 57.81 -35.37
CA VAL A 14 53.80 58.14 -34.71
C VAL A 14 52.68 57.23 -35.20
N LYS A 15 52.58 56.99 -36.51
CA LYS A 15 51.62 56.06 -37.12
C LYS A 15 51.76 54.63 -36.59
N LYS A 16 53.00 54.15 -36.42
CA LYS A 16 53.27 52.80 -35.90
C LYS A 16 52.89 52.68 -34.42
N LYS A 17 53.23 53.68 -33.59
CA LYS A 17 52.83 53.75 -32.17
C LYS A 17 51.31 53.86 -32.01
N LEU A 18 50.65 54.65 -32.85
CA LEU A 18 49.20 54.80 -32.83
C LEU A 18 48.51 53.47 -33.20
N LYS A 19 48.98 52.79 -34.25
CA LYS A 19 48.49 51.47 -34.62
C LYS A 19 48.63 50.48 -33.47
N ALA A 20 49.81 50.38 -32.86
CA ALA A 20 50.06 49.47 -31.74
C ALA A 20 49.13 49.71 -30.55
N LYS A 21 48.93 50.98 -30.14
CA LYS A 21 47.98 51.34 -29.09
C LYS A 21 46.52 51.02 -29.44
N VAL A 22 46.15 51.14 -30.72
CA VAL A 22 44.80 50.80 -31.18
C VAL A 22 44.59 49.28 -31.18
N THR A 23 45.57 48.47 -31.56
CA THR A 23 45.49 47.00 -31.43
C THR A 23 45.42 46.58 -29.97
N GLU A 24 46.31 47.08 -29.11
CA GLU A 24 46.35 46.78 -27.68
C GLU A 24 45.01 47.11 -26.99
N ARG A 25 44.43 48.30 -27.25
CA ARG A 25 43.11 48.68 -26.71
C ARG A 25 41.95 47.85 -27.25
N LYS A 26 42.09 47.21 -28.42
CA LYS A 26 41.07 46.31 -28.96
C LYS A 26 41.21 44.88 -28.41
N GLU A 27 42.43 44.42 -28.20
CA GLU A 27 42.71 43.08 -27.66
C GLU A 27 42.28 42.94 -26.19
N GLN A 28 42.44 43.99 -25.38
CA GLN A 28 42.04 44.00 -23.97
C GLN A 28 40.55 43.68 -23.72
N PRO A 29 39.57 44.38 -24.34
CA PRO A 29 38.15 44.07 -24.16
C PRO A 29 37.74 42.75 -24.79
N ILE A 30 38.40 42.31 -25.88
CA ILE A 30 38.14 40.98 -26.49
C ILE A 30 38.53 39.87 -25.50
N PHE A 31 39.72 39.96 -24.91
CA PHE A 31 40.18 39.00 -23.91
C PHE A 31 39.27 39.00 -22.68
N GLN A 32 38.85 40.16 -22.21
CA GLN A 32 37.97 40.28 -21.04
C GLN A 32 36.56 39.70 -21.30
N ALA A 33 36.01 39.91 -22.50
CA ALA A 33 34.73 39.31 -22.92
C ALA A 33 34.84 37.79 -23.08
N GLN A 34 35.93 37.28 -23.66
CA GLN A 34 36.21 35.85 -23.76
C GLN A 34 36.34 35.20 -22.37
N CYS A 35 37.13 35.78 -21.47
CA CYS A 35 37.27 35.27 -20.09
C CYS A 35 35.97 35.34 -19.28
N SER A 36 35.13 36.37 -19.49
CA SER A 36 33.80 36.42 -18.86
C SER A 36 32.93 35.25 -19.32
N THR A 37 32.93 34.99 -20.64
CA THR A 37 32.14 33.91 -21.24
C THR A 37 32.61 32.54 -20.75
N ASP A 38 33.93 32.29 -20.67
CA ASP A 38 34.48 31.04 -20.15
C ASP A 38 34.13 30.81 -18.68
N LYS A 39 34.15 31.87 -17.87
CA LYS A 39 33.74 31.82 -16.46
C LYS A 39 32.25 31.47 -16.34
N ASP A 40 31.41 32.08 -17.16
CA ASP A 40 29.97 31.84 -17.18
C ASP A 40 29.65 30.40 -17.64
N MET A 41 30.35 29.90 -18.67
CA MET A 41 30.25 28.51 -19.12
C MET A 41 30.69 27.51 -18.05
N THR A 42 31.75 27.83 -17.30
CA THR A 42 32.23 26.98 -16.19
C THR A 42 31.22 26.95 -15.04
N ASN A 43 30.62 28.08 -14.71
CA ASN A 43 29.57 28.16 -13.68
C ASN A 43 28.31 27.40 -14.10
N LEU A 44 27.91 27.53 -15.36
CA LEU A 44 26.77 26.82 -15.92
C LEU A 44 27.00 25.30 -15.91
N SER A 45 28.20 24.86 -16.31
CA SER A 45 28.61 23.45 -16.25
C SER A 45 28.55 22.89 -14.82
N LYS A 46 29.07 23.63 -13.83
CA LYS A 46 28.96 23.24 -12.41
C LYS A 46 27.51 23.12 -11.96
N LYS A 47 26.64 24.06 -12.37
CA LYS A 47 25.21 24.02 -12.04
C LYS A 47 24.53 22.80 -12.65
N TYR A 48 24.79 22.47 -13.91
CA TYR A 48 24.27 21.27 -14.54
C TYR A 48 24.78 19.98 -13.88
N GLY A 49 26.06 19.93 -13.50
CA GLY A 49 26.62 18.81 -12.73
C GLY A 49 25.92 18.62 -11.38
N GLN A 50 25.64 19.71 -10.66
CA GLN A 50 24.85 19.66 -9.42
C GLN A 50 23.42 19.17 -9.66
N MET A 51 22.76 19.64 -10.72
CA MET A 51 21.41 19.19 -11.08
C MET A 51 21.37 17.70 -11.42
N ASN A 52 22.40 17.18 -12.10
CA ASN A 52 22.50 15.76 -12.43
C ASN A 52 22.66 14.91 -11.15
N ASN A 53 23.55 15.32 -10.25
CA ASN A 53 23.72 14.64 -8.97
C ASN A 53 22.41 14.64 -8.15
N ASN A 54 21.64 15.73 -8.20
CA ASN A 54 20.35 15.80 -7.52
C ASN A 54 19.32 14.84 -8.13
N LEU A 55 19.32 14.66 -9.47
CA LEU A 55 18.47 13.67 -10.14
C LEU A 55 18.83 12.25 -9.69
N ASP A 56 20.13 11.90 -9.66
CA ASP A 56 20.58 10.58 -9.22
C ASP A 56 20.18 10.27 -7.75
N ILE A 57 20.18 11.29 -6.89
CA ILE A 57 19.72 11.18 -5.50
C ILE A 57 18.21 10.94 -5.45
N LEU A 58 17.42 11.69 -6.23
CA LEU A 58 15.96 11.55 -6.27
C LEU A 58 15.56 10.15 -6.77
N ASP A 59 16.21 9.66 -7.83
CA ASP A 59 15.96 8.31 -8.36
C ASP A 59 16.27 7.23 -7.32
N SER A 60 17.39 7.39 -6.60
CA SER A 60 17.76 6.47 -5.51
C SER A 60 16.73 6.47 -4.36
N GLN A 61 16.18 7.64 -4.03
CA GLN A 61 15.14 7.77 -3.01
C GLN A 61 13.82 7.14 -3.44
N ASP A 62 13.40 7.33 -4.69
CA ASP A 62 12.18 6.74 -5.24
C ASP A 62 12.22 5.20 -5.19
N ILE A 63 13.33 4.61 -5.64
CA ILE A 63 13.54 3.16 -5.58
C ILE A 63 13.46 2.63 -4.15
N SER A 64 14.08 3.33 -3.19
CA SER A 64 14.09 2.95 -1.78
C SER A 64 12.68 3.01 -1.18
N LEU A 65 11.94 4.10 -1.42
CA LEU A 65 10.58 4.29 -0.93
C LEU A 65 9.61 3.26 -1.51
N LYS A 66 9.71 2.99 -2.82
CA LYS A 66 8.88 1.99 -3.48
C LYS A 66 9.08 0.60 -2.87
N LYS A 67 10.34 0.21 -2.61
CA LYS A 67 10.67 -1.07 -1.98
C LYS A 67 10.12 -1.15 -0.54
N GLN A 68 10.13 -0.05 0.20
CA GLN A 68 9.56 -0.02 1.55
C GLN A 68 8.04 -0.13 1.51
N LEU A 69 7.37 0.60 0.62
CA LEU A 69 5.92 0.51 0.43
C LEU A 69 5.46 -0.90 0.05
N GLU A 70 6.21 -1.60 -0.79
CA GLU A 70 5.91 -3.00 -1.14
C GLU A 70 6.00 -3.93 0.09
N LYS A 71 7.03 -3.75 0.94
CA LYS A 71 7.16 -4.51 2.20
C LYS A 71 6.03 -4.20 3.17
N ASP A 72 5.72 -2.92 3.36
CA ASP A 72 4.68 -2.49 4.29
C ASP A 72 3.30 -2.95 3.80
N ALA A 73 3.05 -2.92 2.49
CA ALA A 73 1.84 -3.46 1.89
C ALA A 73 1.74 -4.98 2.07
N ALA A 74 2.84 -5.72 1.99
CA ALA A 74 2.87 -7.15 2.27
C ALA A 74 2.58 -7.43 3.75
N ALA A 75 3.25 -6.71 4.66
CA ALA A 75 3.01 -6.83 6.11
C ALA A 75 1.55 -6.51 6.48
N PHE A 76 0.98 -5.45 5.89
CA PHE A 76 -0.42 -5.10 6.12
C PHE A 76 -1.39 -6.18 5.62
N ARG A 77 -1.10 -6.81 4.46
CA ARG A 77 -1.91 -7.94 3.97
C ARG A 77 -1.84 -9.09 4.95
N GLU A 78 -0.66 -9.47 5.43
CA GLU A 78 -0.48 -10.53 6.41
C GLU A 78 -1.19 -10.22 7.74
N GLU A 79 -1.12 -8.98 8.22
CA GLU A 79 -1.79 -8.55 9.45
C GLU A 79 -3.33 -8.56 9.32
N LYS A 80 -3.86 -8.16 8.16
CA LYS A 80 -5.30 -8.22 7.86
C LYS A 80 -5.86 -9.65 7.91
N PHE A 81 -5.02 -10.68 7.77
CA PHE A 81 -5.42 -12.09 7.86
C PHE A 81 -5.27 -12.72 9.26
N ARG A 82 -5.00 -11.93 10.31
CA ARG A 82 -4.86 -12.44 11.69
C ARG A 82 -6.16 -12.24 12.49
N PRO A 83 -7.04 -13.22 12.44
CA PRO A 83 -7.00 -14.16 13.56
C PRO A 83 -6.16 -15.36 13.12
N GLU A 84 -5.38 -15.95 14.03
CA GLU A 84 -4.81 -17.27 13.72
C GLU A 84 -5.94 -18.18 13.22
N PRO A 85 -5.74 -18.99 12.17
CA PRO A 85 -6.80 -19.82 11.61
C PRO A 85 -7.55 -20.61 12.69
N GLU A 86 -6.81 -21.06 13.72
CA GLU A 86 -7.31 -21.73 14.91
C GLU A 86 -8.21 -20.80 15.76
N GLN A 87 -7.75 -19.59 16.07
CA GLN A 87 -8.56 -18.57 16.77
C GLN A 87 -9.82 -18.17 16.00
N TYR A 88 -9.75 -18.05 14.67
CA TYR A 88 -10.91 -17.77 13.84
C TYR A 88 -11.92 -18.92 13.90
N THR A 89 -11.44 -20.17 13.82
CA THR A 89 -12.32 -21.34 13.95
C THR A 89 -12.94 -21.46 15.34
N GLU A 90 -12.20 -21.15 16.42
CA GLU A 90 -12.74 -21.14 17.78
C GLU A 90 -13.80 -20.04 17.97
N LEU A 91 -13.58 -18.85 17.42
CA LEU A 91 -14.57 -17.77 17.42
C LEU A 91 -15.82 -18.14 16.60
N LEU A 92 -15.64 -18.82 15.47
CA LEU A 92 -16.74 -19.30 14.65
C LEU A 92 -17.54 -20.39 15.39
N ASP A 93 -16.86 -21.33 16.04
CA ASP A 93 -17.48 -22.42 16.80
C ASP A 93 -18.25 -21.89 18.00
N THR A 94 -17.66 -20.97 18.77
CA THR A 94 -18.33 -20.32 19.89
C THR A 94 -19.55 -19.52 19.43
N ARG A 95 -19.45 -18.80 18.30
CA ARG A 95 -20.59 -18.09 17.69
C ARG A 95 -21.71 -19.05 17.28
N ILE A 96 -21.39 -20.18 16.64
CA ILE A 96 -22.36 -21.22 16.26
C ILE A 96 -23.10 -21.75 17.50
N GLN A 97 -22.41 -21.90 18.63
CA GLN A 97 -23.00 -22.37 19.88
C GLN A 97 -23.95 -21.35 20.52
N ILE A 98 -23.57 -20.07 20.58
CA ILE A 98 -24.38 -19.04 21.28
C ILE A 98 -25.52 -18.45 20.44
N ARG A 99 -25.43 -18.53 19.10
CA ARG A 99 -26.39 -17.89 18.17
C ARG A 99 -27.84 -18.33 18.39
N PRO A 100 -28.17 -19.62 18.60
CA PRO A 100 -29.54 -20.05 18.87
C PRO A 100 -30.10 -19.40 20.14
N ASP A 101 -29.36 -19.45 21.25
CA ASP A 101 -29.81 -18.89 22.54
C ASP A 101 -30.05 -17.38 22.48
N PHE A 102 -29.17 -16.67 21.77
CA PHE A 102 -29.33 -15.23 21.58
C PHE A 102 -30.56 -14.92 20.72
N ARG A 103 -30.77 -15.69 19.64
CA ARG A 103 -31.92 -15.55 18.75
C ARG A 103 -33.23 -15.79 19.50
N ASP A 104 -33.29 -16.82 20.32
CA ASP A 104 -34.48 -17.16 21.09
C ASP A 104 -34.80 -16.07 22.12
N LYS A 105 -33.79 -15.58 22.85
CA LYS A 105 -33.96 -14.45 23.79
C LYS A 105 -34.47 -13.19 23.08
N LEU A 106 -33.91 -12.86 21.92
CA LEU A 106 -34.33 -11.70 21.14
C LEU A 106 -35.77 -11.87 20.64
N ILE A 107 -36.13 -13.06 20.13
CA ILE A 107 -37.49 -13.36 19.69
C ILE A 107 -38.48 -13.21 20.84
N GLU A 108 -38.17 -13.73 22.02
CA GLU A 108 -39.04 -13.60 23.19
C GLU A 108 -39.20 -12.14 23.66
N GLN A 109 -38.13 -11.34 23.64
CA GLN A 109 -38.23 -9.90 23.91
C GLN A 109 -39.11 -9.18 22.89
N LEU A 110 -38.97 -9.48 21.60
CA LEU A 110 -39.78 -8.88 20.55
C LEU A 110 -41.24 -9.30 20.65
N LYS A 111 -41.52 -10.57 20.93
CA LYS A 111 -42.89 -11.04 21.20
C LYS A 111 -43.51 -10.35 22.41
N GLY A 112 -42.74 -10.15 23.49
CA GLY A 112 -43.20 -9.41 24.66
C GLY A 112 -43.51 -7.94 24.34
N THR A 113 -42.70 -7.32 23.48
CA THR A 113 -42.84 -5.91 23.10
C THR A 113 -43.99 -5.67 22.13
N PHE A 114 -44.10 -6.49 21.08
CA PHE A 114 -45.09 -6.32 20.01
C PHE A 114 -46.39 -7.11 20.25
N GLY A 115 -46.38 -8.10 21.14
CA GLY A 115 -47.55 -8.92 21.48
C GLY A 115 -48.20 -9.52 20.24
N LYS A 116 -49.47 -9.17 20.01
CA LYS A 116 -50.28 -9.64 18.86
C LYS A 116 -49.81 -9.08 17.51
N TYR A 117 -49.01 -8.02 17.52
CA TYR A 117 -48.47 -7.39 16.32
C TYR A 117 -47.08 -7.92 15.94
N TYR A 118 -46.60 -8.94 16.63
CA TYR A 118 -45.34 -9.59 16.28
C TYR A 118 -45.48 -10.30 14.93
N ASP A 119 -44.81 -9.77 13.91
CA ASP A 119 -44.82 -10.29 12.55
C ASP A 119 -43.57 -11.13 12.27
N TYR A 120 -43.78 -12.43 12.11
CA TYR A 120 -42.73 -13.41 11.80
C TYR A 120 -42.06 -13.14 10.45
N HIS A 121 -42.78 -12.62 9.45
CA HIS A 121 -42.22 -12.34 8.13
C HIS A 121 -41.24 -11.16 8.17
N ARG A 122 -41.56 -10.10 8.91
CA ARG A 122 -40.65 -8.96 9.08
C ARG A 122 -39.40 -9.32 9.87
N ARG A 123 -39.50 -10.24 10.82
CA ARG A 123 -38.33 -10.80 11.51
C ARG A 123 -37.39 -11.49 10.52
N ASP A 124 -37.92 -12.37 9.68
CA ASP A 124 -37.08 -13.16 8.77
C ASP A 124 -36.33 -12.26 7.77
N ILE A 125 -37.02 -11.25 7.22
CA ILE A 125 -36.39 -10.22 6.36
C ILE A 125 -35.25 -9.49 7.10
N ALA A 126 -35.48 -9.10 8.35
CA ALA A 126 -34.46 -8.40 9.14
C ALA A 126 -33.26 -9.31 9.51
N ALA A 127 -33.50 -10.62 9.69
CA ALA A 127 -32.43 -11.58 9.98
C ALA A 127 -31.51 -11.75 8.76
N ASP A 128 -32.08 -11.87 7.57
CA ASP A 128 -31.31 -11.98 6.32
C ASP A 128 -30.46 -10.71 6.07
N GLU A 129 -31.00 -9.53 6.40
CA GLU A 129 -30.28 -8.25 6.28
C GLU A 129 -29.10 -8.16 7.26
N VAL A 130 -29.27 -8.62 8.50
CA VAL A 130 -28.18 -8.63 9.49
C VAL A 130 -27.06 -9.58 9.06
N ASP A 131 -27.40 -10.75 8.54
CA ASP A 131 -26.42 -11.71 8.02
C ASP A 131 -25.65 -11.11 6.82
N TYR A 132 -26.33 -10.39 5.93
CA TYR A 132 -25.71 -9.65 4.83
C TYR A 132 -24.74 -8.56 5.34
N LEU A 133 -25.16 -7.76 6.32
CA LEU A 133 -24.35 -6.66 6.89
C LEU A 133 -23.15 -7.13 7.69
N ASN A 134 -23.20 -8.33 8.27
CA ASN A 134 -22.10 -8.90 9.04
C ASN A 134 -20.90 -9.32 8.17
N VAL A 135 -21.00 -9.25 6.83
CA VAL A 135 -19.95 -9.66 5.86
C VAL A 135 -19.45 -11.10 6.12
N GLU A 136 -20.25 -11.88 6.85
CA GLU A 136 -19.96 -13.26 7.17
C GLU A 136 -20.24 -14.06 5.90
N ASN A 137 -19.25 -14.80 5.41
CA ASN A 137 -19.49 -15.66 4.25
C ASN A 137 -20.49 -16.76 4.68
N PRO A 138 -21.73 -16.76 4.15
CA PRO A 138 -22.77 -17.68 4.61
C PRO A 138 -22.38 -19.15 4.40
N ASP A 139 -21.60 -19.42 3.35
CA ASP A 139 -21.14 -20.77 3.02
C ASP A 139 -20.15 -21.30 4.05
N ILE A 140 -19.23 -20.45 4.53
CA ILE A 140 -18.23 -20.83 5.54
C ILE A 140 -18.91 -21.14 6.87
N PHE A 141 -19.85 -20.29 7.30
CA PHE A 141 -20.60 -20.51 8.53
C PHE A 141 -21.45 -21.78 8.45
N SER A 142 -22.21 -21.94 7.36
CA SER A 142 -23.08 -23.11 7.15
C SER A 142 -22.28 -24.42 7.09
N HIS A 143 -21.15 -24.41 6.38
CA HIS A 143 -20.27 -25.57 6.29
C HIS A 143 -19.73 -25.98 7.67
N ARG A 144 -19.19 -25.02 8.45
CA ARG A 144 -18.66 -25.31 9.78
C ARG A 144 -19.74 -25.78 10.75
N ALA A 145 -20.94 -25.20 10.69
CA ALA A 145 -22.07 -25.64 11.51
C ALA A 145 -22.45 -27.10 11.22
N TRP A 146 -22.45 -27.50 9.94
CA TRP A 146 -22.68 -28.88 9.53
C TRP A 146 -21.57 -29.83 10.03
N GLU A 147 -20.30 -29.43 9.96
CA GLU A 147 -19.17 -30.21 10.49
C GLU A 147 -19.33 -30.50 11.99
N LEU A 148 -19.63 -29.46 12.79
CA LEU A 148 -19.83 -29.61 14.23
C LEU A 148 -21.03 -30.48 14.58
N GLU A 149 -22.13 -30.38 13.81
CA GLU A 149 -23.29 -31.24 14.01
C GLU A 149 -22.97 -32.70 13.65
N TYR A 150 -22.22 -32.90 12.57
CA TYR A 150 -21.77 -34.22 12.15
C TYR A 150 -20.84 -34.86 13.19
N GLN A 151 -19.87 -34.12 13.73
CA GLN A 151 -18.99 -34.57 14.80
C GLN A 151 -19.77 -35.00 16.04
N ARG A 152 -20.70 -34.15 16.54
CA ARG A 152 -21.59 -34.50 17.67
C ARG A 152 -22.39 -35.78 17.41
N LYS A 153 -22.90 -35.97 16.20
CA LYS A 153 -23.62 -37.20 15.81
C LYS A 153 -22.70 -38.43 15.78
N GLN A 154 -21.41 -38.28 15.47
CA GLN A 154 -20.45 -39.38 15.53
C GLN A 154 -20.11 -39.73 16.98
N GLU A 155 -19.84 -38.73 17.82
CA GLU A 155 -19.57 -38.91 19.25
C GLU A 155 -20.75 -39.59 19.97
N MET A 156 -21.99 -39.16 19.70
CA MET A 156 -23.17 -39.82 20.27
C MET A 156 -23.32 -41.28 19.83
N ARG A 157 -22.89 -41.62 18.61
CA ARG A 157 -22.90 -43.01 18.13
C ARG A 157 -21.81 -43.85 18.78
N GLN A 158 -20.64 -43.28 19.04
CA GLN A 158 -19.56 -43.97 19.76
C GLN A 158 -19.88 -44.13 21.25
N ASN A 159 -20.53 -43.13 21.85
CA ASN A 159 -20.92 -43.11 23.26
C ASN A 159 -22.26 -43.80 23.52
N GLN A 160 -22.93 -44.35 22.48
CA GLN A 160 -24.14 -45.13 22.66
C GLN A 160 -23.80 -46.48 23.31
N PRO A 161 -24.42 -46.83 24.46
CA PRO A 161 -24.21 -48.13 25.06
C PRO A 161 -24.65 -49.21 24.07
N ALA A 162 -23.76 -50.16 23.79
CA ALA A 162 -24.07 -51.30 22.95
C ALA A 162 -25.32 -51.99 23.53
N ARG A 163 -26.45 -51.91 22.81
CA ARG A 163 -27.65 -52.67 23.15
C ARG A 163 -27.28 -54.15 23.09
N THR A 164 -26.97 -54.74 24.24
CA THR A 164 -26.93 -56.19 24.39
C THR A 164 -28.33 -56.70 24.08
N LYS A 165 -28.51 -57.27 22.90
CA LYS A 165 -29.73 -58.00 22.56
C LYS A 165 -29.87 -59.14 23.57
N LYS A 166 -30.73 -58.99 24.58
CA LYS A 166 -31.20 -60.13 25.38
C LYS A 166 -31.92 -61.07 24.43
N LYS A 167 -31.26 -62.16 24.04
CA LYS A 167 -31.92 -63.32 23.42
C LYS A 167 -32.74 -64.00 24.51
N SER A 168 -34.03 -63.70 24.61
CA SER A 168 -34.97 -64.57 25.32
C SER A 168 -35.44 -65.64 24.34
N TYR A 169 -34.83 -66.82 24.42
CA TYR A 169 -35.38 -68.04 23.83
C TYR A 169 -35.75 -68.97 24.99
N ASP A 170 -36.91 -68.72 25.58
CA ASP A 170 -37.61 -69.71 26.40
C ASP A 170 -38.83 -70.16 25.59
N ILE A 171 -38.67 -71.28 24.87
CA ILE A 171 -39.77 -72.11 24.42
C ILE A 171 -39.60 -73.41 25.20
N GLU A 172 -40.28 -73.49 26.34
CA GLU A 172 -40.50 -74.76 27.05
C GLU A 172 -41.44 -75.62 26.20
N LEU A 173 -41.12 -76.91 26.12
CA LEU A 173 -41.83 -77.95 25.37
C LEU A 173 -42.31 -79.02 26.35
#